data_AF-A0A662UW04-F1
#
_entry.id   AF-A0A662UW04-F1
#
_cell.length_a   1.000
_cell.length_b   1.000
_cell.length_c   1.000
_cell.angle_alpha   90.00
_cell.angle_beta   90.00
_cell.angle_gamma   90.00
#
_symmetry.space_group_name_H-M   'P 1'
#
loop_
_entity.id
_entity.type
_entity.pdbx_description
1 polymer ?
#
loop_
_entity_poly.entity_id
_entity_poly.type
_entity_poly.pdbx_seq_one_letter_code
_entity_poly.pdbx_strand_id
1 'polypeptide(L)'
;MRYIIVPILITALLILLSISVTWACFDPAGMYSGEVLFNKPGVSYNFTLLETITGIVKVNDNIYIYRSHVGNAVVILYIEKCIDGVPAIDDHNGTIEYYPGVRVELLNISADYALQHKENITTWLKNIFSYELNWLVTIGIIKGIDQDDIDSIISTIEVGLAGWNSRLIYYTGDSQWHPYDELVGNELIYGELLRSLGCRWTIPASLLPDQPPEYTISHITNNSPSSESGSLGEKLGAYSDGFYVLIAVITGLLVALTLAFALKR
;
A
#
# COMPACT_ATOMS: atom_id res chain seq x y z
N MET A 1 34.70 39.92 1.04
CA MET A 1 33.31 39.74 0.55
C MET A 1 33.13 38.51 -0.33
N ARG A 2 33.92 38.28 -1.40
CA ARG A 2 33.79 37.08 -2.26
C ARG A 2 33.91 35.74 -1.51
N TYR A 3 34.73 35.65 -0.46
CA TYR A 3 34.94 34.41 0.30
C TYR A 3 33.81 34.02 1.27
N ILE A 4 32.87 34.94 1.54
CA ILE A 4 31.71 34.70 2.45
C ILE A 4 30.48 34.27 1.64
N ILE A 5 30.36 34.71 0.39
CA ILE A 5 29.20 34.41 -0.46
C ILE A 5 29.18 32.93 -0.87
N VAL A 6 30.35 32.33 -1.14
CA VAL A 6 30.48 30.93 -1.56
C VAL A 6 29.97 29.93 -0.51
N PRO A 7 30.37 29.99 0.78
CA PRO A 7 29.83 29.08 1.79
C PRO A 7 28.33 29.29 2.05
N ILE A 8 27.83 30.53 1.96
CA ILE A 8 26.38 30.81 2.08
C ILE A 8 25.60 30.14 0.94
N LEU A 9 26.09 30.24 -0.30
CA LEU A 9 25.48 29.58 -1.46
C LEU A 9 25.52 28.05 -1.36
N ILE A 10 26.63 27.48 -0.89
CA ILE A 10 26.74 26.02 -0.67
C ILE A 10 25.77 25.57 0.42
N THR A 11 25.66 26.32 1.52
CA THR A 11 24.73 25.99 2.62
C THR A 11 23.28 26.12 2.15
N ALA A 12 22.94 27.17 1.40
CA ALA A 12 21.61 27.35 0.81
C ALA A 12 21.27 26.25 -0.19
N LEU A 13 22.24 25.82 -1.02
CA LEU A 13 22.07 24.72 -1.97
C LEU A 13 21.87 23.38 -1.26
N LEU A 14 22.62 23.11 -0.18
CA LEU A 14 22.45 21.92 0.65
C LEU A 14 21.09 21.92 1.38
N ILE A 15 20.64 23.08 1.87
CA ILE A 15 19.30 23.25 2.45
C ILE A 15 18.24 22.99 1.38
N LEU A 16 18.37 23.55 0.18
CA LEU A 16 17.47 23.31 -0.95
C LEU A 16 17.42 21.83 -1.37
N LEU A 17 18.58 21.15 -1.43
CA LEU A 17 18.68 19.70 -1.69
C LEU A 17 18.04 18.85 -0.58
N SER A 18 18.09 19.30 0.67
CA SER A 18 17.42 18.61 1.78
C SER A 18 15.90 18.85 1.86
N ILE A 19 15.37 19.87 1.18
CA ILE A 19 13.91 20.10 1.08
C ILE A 19 13.27 19.20 0.01
N SER A 20 14.08 18.64 -0.91
CA SER A 20 13.64 17.76 -2.01
C SER A 20 13.61 16.26 -1.68
N VAL A 21 14.00 15.83 -0.47
CA VAL A 21 13.69 14.46 -0.02
C VAL A 21 12.22 14.43 0.40
N THR A 22 11.37 14.32 -0.61
CA THR A 22 9.94 14.09 -0.45
C THR A 22 9.76 12.69 0.09
N TRP A 23 9.45 12.58 1.38
CA TRP A 23 9.10 11.30 1.98
C TRP A 23 7.73 10.89 1.39
N ALA A 24 7.76 9.97 0.44
CA ALA A 24 6.57 9.22 0.04
C ALA A 24 5.97 8.55 1.28
N CYS A 25 4.68 8.24 1.26
CA CYS A 25 4.05 7.59 2.39
C CYS A 25 4.77 6.28 2.75
N PHE A 26 5.53 6.30 3.85
CA PHE A 26 6.35 5.18 4.28
C PHE A 26 5.60 4.36 5.33
N ASP A 27 5.23 3.15 4.95
CA ASP A 27 4.76 2.09 5.86
C ASP A 27 5.88 1.03 5.97
N PRO A 28 6.46 0.79 7.15
CA PRO A 28 7.48 -0.24 7.33
C PRO A 28 7.04 -1.64 6.88
N ALA A 29 5.73 -1.95 6.95
CA ALA A 29 5.19 -3.20 6.43
C ALA A 29 5.08 -3.21 4.90
N GLY A 30 5.12 -2.04 4.27
CA GLY A 30 5.24 -1.87 2.82
C GLY A 30 6.46 -2.57 2.24
N MET A 31 7.58 -2.62 2.98
CA MET A 31 8.85 -3.19 2.51
C MET A 31 8.80 -4.68 2.14
N TYR A 32 7.80 -5.42 2.63
CA TYR A 32 7.62 -6.85 2.38
C TYR A 32 6.16 -7.17 2.03
N SER A 33 5.49 -6.22 1.40
CA SER A 33 4.16 -6.41 0.83
C SER A 33 4.09 -5.96 -0.62
N GLY A 34 3.05 -6.46 -1.30
CA GLY A 34 2.60 -5.95 -2.59
C GLY A 34 1.11 -5.66 -2.52
N GLU A 35 0.65 -4.75 -3.36
CA GLU A 35 -0.74 -4.28 -3.40
C GLU A 35 -1.17 -4.00 -4.84
N VAL A 36 -2.39 -4.42 -5.17
CA VAL A 36 -3.01 -4.21 -6.47
C VAL A 36 -4.41 -3.64 -6.24
N LEU A 37 -4.73 -2.55 -6.93
CA LEU A 37 -6.07 -1.98 -6.95
C LEU A 37 -6.68 -2.20 -8.33
N PHE A 38 -7.78 -2.95 -8.40
CA PHE A 38 -8.33 -3.43 -9.66
C PHE A 38 -9.24 -2.40 -10.35
N ASN A 39 -8.66 -1.31 -10.86
CA ASN A 39 -9.34 -0.24 -11.59
C ASN A 39 -9.53 -0.51 -13.10
N LYS A 40 -9.25 -1.73 -13.58
CA LYS A 40 -9.45 -2.09 -14.99
C LYS A 40 -10.95 -2.01 -15.37
N PRO A 41 -11.31 -1.37 -16.49
CA PRO A 41 -12.71 -1.32 -16.93
C PRO A 41 -13.34 -2.72 -17.08
N GLY A 42 -14.55 -2.89 -16.54
CA GLY A 42 -15.26 -4.17 -16.55
C GLY A 42 -14.99 -5.05 -15.33
N VAL A 43 -14.05 -4.66 -14.45
CA VAL A 43 -13.90 -5.31 -13.15
C VAL A 43 -15.13 -5.08 -12.28
N SER A 44 -15.57 -6.14 -11.60
CA SER A 44 -16.60 -6.08 -10.57
C SER A 44 -16.26 -7.01 -9.42
N TYR A 45 -16.88 -6.79 -8.26
CA TYR A 45 -16.63 -7.59 -7.07
C TYR A 45 -17.90 -7.92 -6.30
N ASN A 46 -17.84 -8.96 -5.47
CA ASN A 46 -18.91 -9.32 -4.54
C ASN A 46 -18.34 -9.69 -3.16
N PHE A 47 -18.09 -8.67 -2.33
CA PHE A 47 -17.52 -8.86 -0.99
C PHE A 47 -18.52 -9.48 0.00
N THR A 48 -19.83 -9.51 -0.31
CA THR A 48 -20.80 -10.22 0.55
C THR A 48 -20.52 -11.72 0.62
N LEU A 49 -19.85 -12.29 -0.39
CA LEU A 49 -19.42 -13.69 -0.37
C LEU A 49 -18.36 -13.95 0.69
N LEU A 50 -17.52 -12.95 1.03
CA LEU A 50 -16.47 -13.09 2.05
C LEU A 50 -17.05 -13.41 3.42
N GLU A 51 -18.21 -12.85 3.75
CA GLU A 51 -18.91 -13.08 5.03
C GLU A 51 -19.42 -14.52 5.17
N THR A 52 -19.50 -15.27 4.07
CA THR A 52 -19.96 -16.67 4.07
C THR A 52 -18.82 -17.68 4.22
N ILE A 53 -17.55 -17.23 4.18
CA ILE A 53 -16.38 -18.10 4.15
C ILE A 53 -15.75 -18.16 5.53
N THR A 54 -15.66 -19.36 6.09
CA THR A 54 -15.00 -19.59 7.39
C THR A 54 -13.51 -19.29 7.27
N GLY A 55 -12.96 -18.53 8.21
CA GLY A 55 -11.55 -18.11 8.22
C GLY A 55 -11.27 -16.74 7.59
N ILE A 56 -12.29 -16.05 7.08
CA ILE A 56 -12.21 -14.64 6.69
C ILE A 56 -12.78 -13.78 7.82
N VAL A 57 -12.05 -12.74 8.20
CA VAL A 57 -12.44 -11.80 9.25
C VAL A 57 -12.78 -10.46 8.62
N LYS A 58 -14.00 -9.98 8.88
CA LYS A 58 -14.41 -8.60 8.56
C LYS A 58 -13.84 -7.65 9.61
N VAL A 59 -12.97 -6.74 9.18
CA VAL A 59 -12.39 -5.70 10.06
C VAL A 59 -13.34 -4.51 10.15
N ASN A 60 -13.90 -4.10 9.01
CA ASN A 60 -14.97 -3.12 8.89
C ASN A 60 -15.73 -3.33 7.57
N ASP A 61 -16.65 -2.45 7.20
CA ASP A 61 -17.49 -2.61 6.00
C ASP A 61 -16.70 -2.68 4.68
N ASN A 62 -15.50 -2.11 4.66
CA ASN A 62 -14.68 -2.02 3.46
C ASN A 62 -13.43 -2.89 3.54
N ILE A 63 -13.15 -3.59 4.65
CA ILE A 63 -11.89 -4.31 4.85
C ILE A 63 -12.13 -5.70 5.42
N TYR A 64 -11.55 -6.69 4.73
CA TYR A 64 -11.53 -8.08 5.13
C TYR A 64 -10.09 -8.57 5.16
N ILE A 65 -9.82 -9.50 6.07
CA ILE A 65 -8.49 -10.09 6.21
C ILE A 65 -8.61 -11.60 6.33
N TYR A 66 -7.64 -12.31 5.78
CA TYR A 66 -7.50 -13.73 5.98
C TYR A 66 -6.06 -14.18 5.88
N ARG A 67 -5.79 -15.38 6.37
CA ARG A 67 -4.49 -16.02 6.28
C ARG A 67 -4.31 -16.63 4.89
N SER A 68 -3.19 -16.35 4.21
CA SER A 68 -2.96 -16.90 2.87
C SER A 68 -3.00 -18.43 2.87
N HIS A 69 -3.57 -19.01 1.81
CA HIS A 69 -3.58 -20.44 1.53
C HIS A 69 -2.19 -21.00 1.26
N VAL A 70 -1.25 -20.14 0.85
CA VAL A 70 0.12 -20.51 0.52
C VAL A 70 1.10 -19.62 1.27
N GLY A 71 2.09 -20.24 1.92
CA GLY A 71 3.11 -19.50 2.66
C GLY A 71 2.59 -18.82 3.94
N ASN A 72 3.44 -17.99 4.53
CA ASN A 72 3.19 -17.29 5.79
C ASN A 72 2.89 -15.82 5.51
N ALA A 73 1.64 -15.53 5.13
CA ALA A 73 1.22 -14.19 4.76
C ALA A 73 -0.23 -13.91 5.19
N VAL A 74 -0.56 -12.63 5.29
CA VAL A 74 -1.93 -12.13 5.46
C VAL A 74 -2.35 -11.47 4.16
N VAL A 75 -3.57 -11.79 3.74
CA VAL A 75 -4.21 -11.13 2.61
C VAL A 75 -5.25 -10.15 3.16
N ILE A 76 -5.19 -8.92 2.67
CA ILE A 76 -6.09 -7.83 3.02
C ILE A 76 -6.85 -7.46 1.76
N LEU A 77 -8.16 -7.62 1.82
CA LEU A 77 -9.09 -7.18 0.78
C LEU A 77 -9.73 -5.88 1.24
N TYR A 78 -9.75 -4.89 0.36
CA TYR A 78 -10.38 -3.62 0.67
C TYR A 78 -11.14 -3.03 -0.51
N ILE A 79 -11.97 -2.03 -0.25
CA ILE A 79 -12.63 -1.22 -1.28
C ILE A 79 -12.05 0.19 -1.22
N GLU A 80 -11.55 0.67 -2.34
CA GLU A 80 -11.00 2.02 -2.49
C GLU A 80 -11.94 2.90 -3.31
N LYS A 81 -12.02 4.17 -2.92
CA LYS A 81 -12.71 5.18 -3.72
C LYS A 81 -11.78 5.70 -4.80
N CYS A 82 -12.29 5.81 -6.02
CA CYS A 82 -11.59 6.40 -7.14
C CYS A 82 -12.45 7.44 -7.83
N ILE A 83 -11.79 8.36 -8.54
CA ILE A 83 -12.43 9.31 -9.44
C ILE A 83 -11.83 9.09 -10.83
N ASP A 84 -12.69 8.81 -11.80
CA ASP A 84 -12.32 8.47 -13.18
C ASP A 84 -11.25 7.36 -13.24
N GLY A 85 -11.44 6.29 -12.46
CA GLY A 85 -10.51 5.16 -12.39
C GLY A 85 -9.22 5.37 -11.60
N VAL A 86 -9.01 6.54 -10.97
CA VAL A 86 -7.77 6.85 -10.22
C VAL A 86 -8.05 7.00 -8.71
N PRO A 87 -7.19 6.49 -7.80
CA PRO A 87 -7.29 6.75 -6.37
C PRO A 87 -7.42 8.24 -6.06
N ALA A 88 -8.43 8.61 -5.25
CA ALA A 88 -8.73 10.00 -4.92
C ALA A 88 -8.89 10.22 -3.42
N ILE A 89 -8.23 11.26 -2.90
CA ILE A 89 -8.34 11.68 -1.49
C ILE A 89 -9.55 12.60 -1.34
N ASP A 90 -9.59 13.64 -2.16
CA ASP A 90 -10.63 14.64 -2.15
C ASP A 90 -11.64 14.47 -3.29
N ASP A 91 -12.87 14.91 -3.03
CA ASP A 91 -13.89 15.05 -4.06
C ASP A 91 -13.47 16.14 -5.06
N HIS A 92 -13.23 15.73 -6.29
CA HIS A 92 -13.16 16.63 -7.43
C HIS A 92 -14.15 16.20 -8.50
N ASN A 93 -14.34 17.05 -9.50
CA ASN A 93 -15.31 16.81 -10.55
C ASN A 93 -14.89 15.60 -11.40
N GLY A 94 -15.70 14.55 -11.41
CA GLY A 94 -15.44 13.31 -12.14
C GLY A 94 -16.43 12.22 -11.73
N THR A 95 -16.24 11.02 -12.27
CA THR A 95 -17.08 9.85 -11.95
C THR A 95 -16.53 9.16 -10.71
N ILE A 96 -17.30 9.15 -9.63
CA ILE A 96 -16.92 8.40 -8.41
C ILE A 96 -17.19 6.92 -8.64
N GLU A 97 -16.15 6.12 -8.43
CA GLU A 97 -16.16 4.67 -8.59
C GLU A 97 -15.51 4.01 -7.37
N TYR A 98 -15.80 2.74 -7.16
CA TYR A 98 -15.25 1.97 -6.04
C TYR A 98 -14.64 0.69 -6.57
N TYR A 99 -13.35 0.47 -6.29
CA TYR A 99 -12.60 -0.66 -6.82
C TYR A 99 -12.08 -1.55 -5.70
N PRO A 100 -12.05 -2.88 -5.90
CA PRO A 100 -11.50 -3.78 -4.92
C PRO A 100 -9.96 -3.68 -4.98
N GLY A 101 -9.32 -3.73 -3.83
CA GLY A 101 -7.88 -3.84 -3.67
C GLY A 101 -7.49 -5.13 -2.95
N VAL A 102 -6.36 -5.71 -3.35
CA VAL A 102 -5.75 -6.87 -2.71
C VAL A 102 -4.34 -6.49 -2.28
N ARG A 103 -4.06 -6.57 -0.99
CA ARG A 103 -2.70 -6.46 -0.42
C ARG A 103 -2.29 -7.78 0.19
N VAL A 104 -1.06 -8.20 -0.09
CA VAL A 104 -0.44 -9.37 0.53
C VAL A 104 0.72 -8.89 1.40
N GLU A 105 0.66 -9.17 2.70
CA GLU A 105 1.72 -8.87 3.65
C GLU A 105 2.39 -10.15 4.13
N LEU A 106 3.70 -10.27 3.87
CA LEU A 106 4.48 -11.40 4.34
C LEU A 106 4.75 -11.27 5.84
N LEU A 107 4.68 -12.39 6.56
CA LEU A 107 4.87 -12.43 8.00
C LEU A 107 6.21 -13.04 8.39
N ASN A 108 6.69 -12.69 9.59
CA ASN A 108 7.96 -13.15 10.16
C ASN A 108 9.19 -12.80 9.30
N ILE A 109 9.12 -11.69 8.55
CA ILE A 109 10.26 -11.14 7.80
C ILE A 109 10.80 -9.93 8.54
N SER A 110 12.11 -9.91 8.82
CA SER A 110 12.79 -8.71 9.33
C SER A 110 13.18 -7.78 8.18
N ALA A 111 13.26 -6.47 8.46
CA ALA A 111 13.69 -5.48 7.47
C ALA A 111 15.10 -5.80 6.91
N ASP A 112 16.04 -6.21 7.76
CA ASP A 112 17.39 -6.59 7.34
C ASP A 112 17.38 -7.80 6.40
N TYR A 113 16.55 -8.81 6.69
CA TYR A 113 16.40 -9.96 5.82
C TYR A 113 15.78 -9.55 4.48
N ALA A 114 14.77 -8.68 4.51
CA ALA A 114 14.11 -8.15 3.32
C ALA A 114 15.07 -7.43 2.37
N LEU A 115 15.95 -6.60 2.92
CA LEU A 115 16.96 -5.88 2.13
C LEU A 115 18.00 -6.82 1.51
N GLN A 116 18.40 -7.87 2.22
CA GLN A 116 19.43 -8.81 1.73
C GLN A 116 18.90 -9.85 0.75
N HIS A 117 17.60 -10.17 0.81
CA HIS A 117 17.00 -11.29 0.05
C HIS A 117 15.82 -10.83 -0.81
N LYS A 118 15.83 -9.58 -1.29
CA LYS A 118 14.72 -8.96 -2.04
C LYS A 118 14.19 -9.89 -3.16
N GLU A 119 15.06 -10.46 -3.98
CA GLU A 119 14.67 -11.32 -5.11
C GLU A 119 13.91 -12.59 -4.67
N ASN A 120 14.39 -13.26 -3.61
CA ASN A 120 13.75 -14.46 -3.07
C ASN A 120 12.38 -14.13 -2.50
N ILE A 121 12.26 -13.00 -1.81
CA ILE A 121 11.02 -12.59 -1.17
C ILE A 121 10.01 -12.10 -2.23
N THR A 122 10.46 -11.37 -3.26
CA THR A 122 9.64 -11.06 -4.44
C THR A 122 9.12 -12.34 -5.07
N THR A 123 9.94 -13.38 -5.20
CA THR A 123 9.50 -14.67 -5.74
C THR A 123 8.42 -15.32 -4.86
N TRP A 124 8.57 -15.29 -3.54
CA TRP A 124 7.53 -15.78 -2.63
C TRP A 124 6.24 -14.96 -2.70
N LEU A 125 6.34 -13.64 -2.74
CA LEU A 125 5.21 -12.73 -2.89
C LEU A 125 4.44 -13.02 -4.19
N LYS A 126 5.15 -13.21 -5.30
CA LYS A 126 4.57 -13.57 -6.61
C LYS A 126 3.81 -14.89 -6.57
N ASN A 127 4.37 -15.90 -5.93
CA ASN A 127 3.68 -17.19 -5.75
C ASN A 127 2.39 -17.05 -4.95
N ILE A 128 2.41 -16.23 -3.89
CA ILE A 128 1.23 -15.97 -3.06
C ILE A 128 0.17 -15.23 -3.87
N PHE A 129 0.52 -14.11 -4.50
CA PHE A 129 -0.42 -13.37 -5.35
C PHE A 129 -1.02 -14.25 -6.44
N SER A 130 -0.20 -15.08 -7.10
CA SER A 130 -0.69 -15.97 -8.17
C SER A 130 -1.79 -16.89 -7.66
N TYR A 131 -1.59 -17.51 -6.48
CA TYR A 131 -2.60 -18.37 -5.89
C TYR A 131 -3.84 -17.59 -5.46
N GLU A 132 -3.67 -16.51 -4.69
CA GLU A 132 -4.79 -15.80 -4.08
C GLU A 132 -5.67 -15.09 -5.11
N LEU A 133 -5.08 -14.50 -6.16
CA LEU A 133 -5.86 -13.90 -7.24
C LEU A 133 -6.67 -14.95 -8.01
N ASN A 134 -6.05 -16.08 -8.35
CA ASN A 134 -6.76 -17.19 -8.97
C ASN A 134 -7.91 -17.70 -8.10
N TRP A 135 -7.69 -17.84 -6.79
CA TRP A 135 -8.71 -18.27 -5.85
C TRP A 135 -9.87 -17.28 -5.80
N LEU A 136 -9.61 -15.98 -5.58
CA LEU A 136 -10.62 -14.91 -5.52
C LEU A 136 -11.45 -14.81 -6.81
N VAL A 137 -10.82 -15.01 -7.97
CA VAL A 137 -11.51 -15.07 -9.27
C VAL A 137 -12.36 -16.32 -9.38
N THR A 138 -11.82 -17.48 -9.01
CA THR A 138 -12.51 -18.78 -9.10
C THR A 138 -13.79 -18.81 -8.26
N ILE A 139 -13.74 -18.23 -7.05
CA ILE A 139 -14.91 -18.18 -6.16
C ILE A 139 -15.82 -16.98 -6.44
N GLY A 140 -15.51 -16.17 -7.45
CA GLY A 140 -16.36 -15.10 -7.96
C GLY A 140 -16.39 -13.84 -7.09
N ILE A 141 -15.42 -13.67 -6.18
CA ILE A 141 -15.27 -12.43 -5.40
C ILE A 141 -14.78 -11.30 -6.29
N ILE A 142 -13.83 -11.59 -7.19
CA ILE A 142 -13.35 -10.65 -8.21
C ILE A 142 -13.74 -11.20 -9.59
N LYS A 143 -14.24 -10.35 -10.47
CA LYS A 143 -14.61 -10.69 -11.84
C LYS A 143 -14.07 -9.62 -12.79
N GLY A 144 -13.90 -9.98 -14.06
CA GLY A 144 -13.44 -9.05 -15.09
C GLY A 144 -11.91 -8.92 -15.18
N ILE A 145 -11.17 -9.77 -14.47
CA ILE A 145 -9.75 -10.04 -14.73
C ILE A 145 -9.59 -11.48 -15.22
N ASP A 146 -8.72 -11.70 -16.20
CA ASP A 146 -8.40 -13.02 -16.75
C ASP A 146 -6.98 -13.48 -16.38
N GLN A 147 -6.53 -14.59 -16.96
CA GLN A 147 -5.20 -15.13 -16.68
C GLN A 147 -4.07 -14.21 -17.20
N ASP A 148 -4.30 -13.50 -18.31
CA ASP A 148 -3.30 -12.58 -18.87
C ASP A 148 -3.13 -11.37 -17.94
N ASP A 149 -4.22 -10.89 -17.34
CA ASP A 149 -4.17 -9.87 -16.28
C ASP A 149 -3.37 -10.35 -15.07
N ILE A 150 -3.65 -11.56 -14.58
CA ILE A 150 -2.93 -12.13 -13.45
C ILE A 150 -1.44 -12.25 -13.79
N ASP A 151 -1.09 -12.80 -14.95
CA ASP A 151 0.30 -12.97 -15.37
C ASP A 151 1.01 -11.62 -15.50
N SER A 152 0.33 -10.58 -16.02
CA SER A 152 0.84 -9.22 -16.08
C SER A 152 1.12 -8.67 -14.67
N ILE A 153 0.16 -8.77 -13.75
CA ILE A 153 0.33 -8.38 -12.34
C ILE A 153 1.52 -9.10 -11.71
N ILE A 154 1.63 -10.42 -11.88
CA ILE A 154 2.72 -11.23 -11.33
C ILE A 154 4.08 -10.84 -11.93
N SER A 155 4.11 -10.46 -13.20
CA SER A 155 5.34 -10.00 -13.85
C SER A 155 5.83 -8.67 -13.25
N THR A 156 4.92 -7.74 -12.92
CA THR A 156 5.23 -6.40 -12.42
C THR A 156 5.43 -6.33 -10.90
N ILE A 157 4.64 -7.08 -10.10
CA ILE A 157 4.62 -6.92 -8.65
C ILE A 157 5.97 -7.25 -7.99
N GLU A 158 6.43 -6.41 -7.07
CA GLU A 158 7.62 -6.64 -6.26
C GLU A 158 7.33 -6.33 -4.79
N VAL A 159 8.15 -6.87 -3.88
CA VAL A 159 8.11 -6.38 -2.49
C VAL A 159 8.45 -4.90 -2.44
N GLY A 160 7.68 -4.14 -1.66
CA GLY A 160 7.78 -2.68 -1.62
C GLY A 160 6.68 -1.98 -2.41
N LEU A 161 6.02 -2.67 -3.34
CA LEU A 161 4.92 -2.12 -4.14
C LEU A 161 3.57 -2.22 -3.42
N ALA A 162 3.53 -1.69 -2.19
CA ALA A 162 2.32 -1.58 -1.39
C ALA A 162 2.15 -0.18 -0.82
N GLY A 163 0.90 0.20 -0.52
CA GLY A 163 0.53 1.54 -0.09
C GLY A 163 0.07 2.45 -1.23
N TRP A 164 -0.40 3.64 -0.88
CA TRP A 164 -1.05 4.58 -1.80
C TRP A 164 -0.23 4.84 -3.06
N ASN A 165 1.04 5.22 -2.91
CA ASN A 165 1.88 5.64 -4.02
C ASN A 165 2.35 4.44 -4.87
N SER A 166 2.65 3.30 -4.24
CA SER A 166 3.39 2.22 -4.89
C SER A 166 2.53 1.03 -5.32
N ARG A 167 1.24 1.01 -4.95
CA ARG A 167 0.29 -0.03 -5.41
C ARG A 167 0.23 -0.06 -6.93
N LEU A 168 -0.01 -1.25 -7.48
CA LEU A 168 -0.27 -1.40 -8.90
C LEU A 168 -1.70 -0.98 -9.23
N ILE A 169 -1.84 -0.25 -10.34
CA ILE A 169 -3.12 0.05 -10.98
C ILE A 169 -3.04 -0.26 -12.48
N TYR A 170 -4.18 -0.52 -13.10
CA TYR A 170 -4.30 -0.71 -14.53
C TYR A 170 -4.29 0.64 -15.26
N TYR A 171 -3.45 0.74 -16.28
CA TYR A 171 -3.39 1.89 -17.18
C TYR A 171 -3.95 1.54 -18.55
N THR A 172 -5.03 2.20 -18.94
CA THR A 172 -5.68 1.96 -20.24
C THR A 172 -4.83 2.40 -21.43
N GLY A 173 -3.83 3.27 -21.23
CA GLY A 173 -3.00 3.79 -22.32
C GLY A 173 -2.11 2.73 -22.98
N ASP A 174 -1.67 1.72 -22.23
CA ASP A 174 -0.90 0.58 -22.74
C ASP A 174 -1.48 -0.79 -22.35
N SER A 175 -2.61 -0.80 -21.64
CA SER A 175 -3.29 -2.02 -21.19
C SER A 175 -2.45 -2.89 -20.25
N GLN A 176 -1.65 -2.27 -19.38
CA GLN A 176 -0.81 -2.97 -18.41
C GLN A 176 -1.01 -2.44 -16.98
N TRP A 177 -0.49 -3.20 -16.02
CA TRP A 177 -0.48 -2.85 -14.60
C TRP A 177 0.84 -2.17 -14.25
N HIS A 178 0.77 -0.98 -13.64
CA HIS A 178 1.93 -0.15 -13.30
C HIS A 178 1.86 0.36 -11.87
N PRO A 179 3.00 0.65 -11.23
CA PRO A 179 3.04 1.44 -10.00
C PRO A 179 2.35 2.79 -10.21
N TYR A 180 1.44 3.14 -9.31
CA TYR A 180 0.65 4.36 -9.43
C TYR A 180 1.50 5.63 -9.47
N ASP A 181 2.56 5.71 -8.66
CA ASP A 181 3.49 6.84 -8.62
C ASP A 181 4.28 7.04 -9.90
N GLU A 182 4.59 5.97 -10.64
CA GLU A 182 5.20 6.08 -11.95
C GLU A 182 4.27 6.73 -12.97
N LEU A 183 2.98 6.38 -12.97
CA LEU A 183 2.01 6.97 -13.89
C LEU A 183 1.76 8.46 -13.59
N VAL A 184 1.60 8.81 -12.32
CA VAL A 184 1.41 10.21 -11.90
C VAL A 184 2.68 11.02 -12.12
N GLY A 185 3.84 10.48 -11.73
CA GLY A 185 5.14 11.16 -11.86
C GLY A 185 5.55 11.42 -13.30
N ASN A 186 5.10 10.58 -14.24
CA ASN A 186 5.30 10.76 -15.67
C ASN A 186 4.14 11.51 -16.38
N GLU A 187 3.21 12.08 -15.62
CA GLU A 187 2.06 12.85 -16.15
C GLU A 187 1.16 12.04 -17.12
N LEU A 188 1.13 10.72 -16.98
CA LEU A 188 0.30 9.83 -17.80
C LEU A 188 -1.15 9.78 -17.31
N ILE A 189 -1.36 10.01 -16.01
CA ILE A 189 -2.67 10.14 -15.38
C ILE A 189 -2.66 11.34 -14.43
N TYR A 190 -3.84 11.91 -14.22
CA TYR A 190 -4.05 12.82 -13.08
C TYR A 190 -4.14 12.00 -11.80
N GLY A 191 -3.47 12.41 -10.73
CA GLY A 191 -3.53 11.72 -9.45
C GLY A 191 -2.75 12.46 -8.35
N GLU A 192 -3.05 12.16 -7.10
CA GLU A 192 -2.37 12.71 -5.94
C GLU A 192 -1.43 11.69 -5.32
N LEU A 193 -0.20 12.13 -4.99
CA LEU A 193 0.78 11.34 -4.25
C LEU A 193 0.79 11.77 -2.78
N LEU A 194 0.69 10.79 -1.88
CA LEU A 194 0.70 11.04 -0.45
C LEU A 194 2.11 11.33 0.06
N ARG A 195 2.20 12.36 0.91
CA ARG A 195 3.42 12.88 1.53
C ARG A 195 3.32 12.90 3.06
N SER A 196 2.62 11.93 3.63
CA SER A 196 2.39 11.80 5.08
C SER A 196 2.85 10.46 5.61
N LEU A 197 3.17 10.39 6.90
CA LEU A 197 3.38 9.13 7.61
C LEU A 197 2.01 8.54 8.02
N GLY A 198 1.85 7.22 7.90
CA GLY A 198 0.66 6.52 8.44
C GLY A 198 -0.52 6.33 7.48
N CYS A 199 -0.31 6.18 6.17
CA CYS A 199 -1.39 5.90 5.20
C CYS A 199 -1.83 4.42 5.18
N ARG A 200 -1.76 3.74 6.34
CA ARG A 200 -2.09 2.33 6.50
C ARG A 200 -3.30 2.18 7.41
N TRP A 201 -4.19 1.25 7.08
CA TRP A 201 -5.15 0.74 8.04
C TRP A 201 -4.43 0.01 9.18
N THR A 202 -4.79 0.32 10.42
CA THR A 202 -4.28 -0.44 11.57
C THR A 202 -5.08 -1.73 11.69
N ILE A 203 -4.44 -2.88 11.43
CA ILE A 203 -5.04 -4.20 11.63
C ILE A 203 -4.53 -4.74 12.98
N PRO A 204 -5.40 -4.88 14.00
CA PRO A 204 -5.01 -5.49 15.26
C PRO A 204 -4.51 -6.92 15.04
N ALA A 205 -3.34 -7.26 15.57
CA ALA A 205 -2.78 -8.62 15.47
C ALA A 205 -3.73 -9.70 16.02
N SER A 206 -4.59 -9.34 16.98
CA SER A 206 -5.62 -10.22 17.55
C SER A 206 -6.73 -10.61 16.57
N LEU A 207 -6.87 -9.90 15.44
CA LEU A 207 -7.85 -10.22 14.40
C LEU A 207 -7.28 -11.12 13.31
N LEU A 208 -5.96 -11.38 13.31
CA LEU A 208 -5.33 -12.22 12.29
C LEU A 208 -5.75 -13.68 12.50
N PRO A 209 -6.35 -14.33 11.49
CA PRO A 209 -6.66 -15.75 11.57
C PRO A 209 -5.39 -16.60 11.61
N ASP A 210 -5.43 -17.70 12.37
CA ASP A 210 -4.31 -18.64 12.45
C ASP A 210 -4.23 -19.58 11.23
N GLN A 211 -5.38 -19.85 10.59
CA GLN A 211 -5.51 -20.80 9.48
C GLN A 211 -6.13 -20.12 8.25
N PRO A 212 -5.80 -20.59 7.03
CA PRO A 212 -6.40 -20.06 5.82
C PRO A 212 -7.91 -20.37 5.74
N PRO A 213 -8.66 -19.62 4.92
CA PRO A 213 -10.07 -19.86 4.71
C PRO A 213 -10.38 -21.29 4.29
N GLU A 214 -11.45 -21.85 4.85
CA GLU A 214 -11.99 -23.13 4.41
C GLU A 214 -13.10 -22.85 3.39
N TYR A 215 -12.88 -23.27 2.14
CA TYR A 215 -13.88 -23.13 1.08
C TYR A 215 -14.21 -24.47 0.44
N THR A 216 -15.48 -24.88 0.58
CA THR A 216 -16.06 -26.04 -0.14
C THR A 216 -17.01 -25.49 -1.21
N ILE A 217 -16.83 -25.90 -2.47
CA ILE A 217 -17.54 -25.41 -3.68
C ILE A 217 -19.08 -25.55 -3.59
N SER A 218 -19.62 -26.26 -2.60
CA SER A 218 -21.06 -26.50 -2.42
C SER A 218 -21.91 -25.28 -2.02
N HIS A 219 -21.33 -24.11 -1.72
CA HIS A 219 -22.06 -22.94 -1.19
C HIS A 219 -22.64 -21.96 -2.24
N ILE A 220 -22.62 -22.28 -3.55
CA ILE A 220 -23.05 -21.34 -4.61
C ILE A 220 -24.58 -21.13 -4.68
N THR A 221 -25.39 -21.91 -3.96
CA THR A 221 -26.86 -21.74 -3.98
C THR A 221 -27.41 -21.33 -2.62
N ASN A 222 -27.92 -20.10 -2.60
CA ASN A 222 -29.02 -19.58 -1.78
C ASN A 222 -28.62 -18.66 -0.61
N ASN A 223 -28.73 -17.36 -0.87
CA ASN A 223 -29.60 -16.40 -0.16
C ASN A 223 -28.90 -15.10 0.26
N SER A 224 -29.65 -14.02 0.04
CA SER A 224 -29.46 -12.63 0.46
C SER A 224 -30.81 -12.18 1.06
N PRO A 225 -30.93 -11.06 1.77
CA PRO A 225 -30.14 -10.60 2.91
C PRO A 225 -31.04 -10.12 4.08
N SER A 226 -30.45 -9.76 5.22
CA SER A 226 -31.03 -8.73 6.10
C SER A 226 -29.95 -7.98 6.87
N SER A 227 -30.07 -6.65 6.80
CA SER A 227 -29.24 -5.57 7.36
C SER A 227 -29.39 -5.36 8.86
N GLU A 228 -28.34 -4.89 9.54
CA GLU A 228 -28.46 -3.97 10.69
C GLU A 228 -27.16 -3.16 10.93
N SER A 229 -27.33 -1.89 11.30
CA SER A 229 -26.34 -0.83 11.43
C SER A 229 -25.78 -0.68 12.84
N GLY A 230 -24.49 -0.34 13.00
CA GLY A 230 -23.89 0.05 14.28
C GLY A 230 -22.71 1.01 14.12
N SER A 231 -22.84 2.19 14.73
CA SER A 231 -21.85 3.28 14.80
C SER A 231 -20.92 3.13 16.01
N LEU A 232 -19.69 3.67 15.89
CA LEU A 232 -19.00 4.57 16.85
C LEU A 232 -17.54 4.19 17.13
N GLY A 233 -16.64 5.19 17.03
CA GLY A 233 -15.61 5.38 18.05
C GLY A 233 -14.14 5.30 17.59
N GLU A 234 -13.67 6.40 17.00
CA GLU A 234 -12.25 6.69 16.76
C GLU A 234 -11.50 6.91 18.10
N LYS A 235 -10.37 6.23 18.31
CA LYS A 235 -9.33 6.62 19.28
C LYS A 235 -7.94 6.34 18.70
N LEU A 236 -7.27 7.41 18.26
CA LEU A 236 -5.85 7.40 17.90
C LEU A 236 -5.00 7.13 19.15
N GLY A 237 -4.23 6.04 19.11
CA GLY A 237 -3.13 5.77 20.03
C GLY A 237 -1.81 6.23 19.43
N ALA A 238 -1.17 7.20 20.09
CA ALA A 238 0.13 7.74 19.73
C ALA A 238 1.27 6.72 19.88
N TYR A 239 2.24 6.73 18.97
CA TYR A 239 3.50 6.01 19.16
C TYR A 239 4.74 6.86 18.78
N SER A 240 5.44 7.25 19.86
CA SER A 240 6.89 7.46 20.06
C SER A 240 7.65 8.61 19.37
N ASP A 241 7.74 9.73 20.11
CA ASP A 241 8.59 10.91 19.91
C ASP A 241 10.12 10.67 19.99
N GLY A 242 10.59 9.46 20.30
CA GLY A 242 12.02 9.20 20.58
C GLY A 242 12.95 9.42 19.39
N PHE A 243 12.45 9.21 18.16
CA PHE A 243 13.25 9.32 16.94
C PHE A 243 13.46 10.79 16.52
N TYR A 244 12.48 11.66 16.78
CA TYR A 244 12.53 13.08 16.42
C TYR A 244 13.53 13.86 17.28
N VAL A 245 13.68 13.50 18.55
CA VAL A 245 14.70 14.08 19.42
C VAL A 245 16.10 13.76 18.89
N LEU A 246 16.31 12.54 18.39
CA LEU A 246 17.62 12.13 17.87
C LEU A 246 18.01 12.91 16.59
N ILE A 247 17.07 13.07 15.66
CA ILE A 247 17.31 13.84 14.42
C ILE A 247 17.58 15.31 14.75
N ALA A 248 16.76 15.94 15.59
CA ALA A 248 16.93 17.34 15.96
C ALA A 248 18.30 17.61 16.62
N VAL A 249 18.78 16.68 17.45
CA VAL A 249 20.10 16.76 18.09
C VAL A 249 21.23 16.66 17.05
N ILE A 250 21.14 15.72 16.10
CA ILE A 250 22.16 15.55 15.04
C ILE A 250 22.23 16.79 14.15
N THR A 251 21.08 17.32 13.71
CA THR A 251 21.02 18.51 12.86
C THR A 251 21.55 19.74 13.59
N GLY A 252 21.20 19.93 14.87
CA GLY A 252 21.72 21.02 15.70
C GLY A 252 23.25 20.98 15.87
N LEU A 253 23.82 19.79 16.06
CA LEU A 253 25.28 19.60 16.16
C LEU A 253 26.01 19.96 14.88
N LEU A 254 25.47 19.59 13.71
CA LEU A 254 26.06 19.92 12.40
C LEU A 254 26.04 21.43 12.12
N VAL A 255 24.94 22.11 12.47
CA VAL A 255 24.83 23.58 12.34
C VAL A 255 25.80 24.29 13.30
N ALA A 256 25.94 23.81 14.53
CA ALA A 256 26.88 24.39 15.49
C ALA A 256 28.34 24.23 15.05
N LEU A 257 28.73 23.07 14.51
CA LEU A 257 30.07 22.80 14.01
C LEU A 257 30.43 23.68 12.80
N THR A 258 29.49 23.87 11.87
CA THR A 258 29.69 24.71 10.70
C THR A 258 29.84 26.20 11.07
N LEU A 259 29.03 26.71 11.99
CA LEU A 259 29.16 28.07 12.54
C LEU A 259 30.47 28.26 13.30
N ALA A 260 30.87 27.30 14.13
CA ALA A 260 32.13 27.37 14.88
C ALA A 260 33.36 27.41 13.96
N PHE A 261 33.34 26.66 12.85
CA PHE A 261 34.43 26.68 11.87
C PHE A 261 34.46 27.99 11.07
N ALA A 262 33.28 28.55 10.75
CA ALA A 262 33.16 29.83 10.04
C ALA A 262 33.62 31.03 10.89
N LEU A 263 33.39 31.00 12.21
CA LEU A 263 33.76 32.08 13.14
C LEU A 263 35.23 32.04 13.60
N LYS A 264 35.94 30.92 13.38
CA LYS A 264 37.35 30.75 13.77
C LYS A 264 38.35 31.19 12.68
N ARG A 265 37.86 31.72 11.55
CA ARG A 265 38.65 32.27 10.44
C ARG A 265 38.40 33.77 10.30
#